data_AF-A0A0B4FAU7-F1
#
_entry.id   AF-A0A0B4FAU7-F1
#
_cell.length_a   1.000
_cell.length_b   1.000
_cell.length_c   1.000
_cell.angle_alpha   90.00
_cell.angle_beta   90.00
_cell.angle_gamma   90.00
#
_symmetry.space_group_name_H-M   'P 1'
#
loop_
_entity.id
_entity.type
_entity.pdbx_description
1 polymer ?
#
loop_
_entity_poly.entity_id
_entity_poly.type
_entity_poly.pdbx_seq_one_letter_code
_entity_poly.pdbx_strand_id
1 'polypeptide(L)'
;MSPRRRLKQPTRKAPSPKIPDPLDDGACFHEEMSTDSEQEVDDPMSTESVHEETGAGNPGALDNESILQHPRRREKPCLPNMPLEIRLAIYKYILVTNSPIRVHSGWRFVFKRQSLGIPTAILRTCWQMYDEAIGVLYGGNKFLYVLRDHVARVTDVARLAEIDDPDAPFPINGEIDEDYDVEDENDPDWREETSGQNGLPRRSSRRRGARTAQGDINIDKYSCLIQNIIVEAEQNRSFERSKKLMANALNLFKYDDRANRHRVFNIHTLTVRVTPKWEPPKEGNGSGHYTFVDFFNRGSPVMEAVWRIHCQFLHVDVMGCSGDGGIYLGRQFKIDMRHLRLDNEAKRTNIDAWRNDKVIQRQRMAFARRTFKALATLDRHVAATCEEHLEQTLPGDDWDE
;
A
#
# COMPACT_ATOMS: atom_id res chain seq x y z
N MET A 1 2.86 -51.87 -67.25
CA MET A 1 2.06 -51.95 -66.01
C MET A 1 2.37 -50.72 -65.16
N SER A 2 1.50 -49.72 -65.20
CA SER A 2 1.72 -48.42 -64.53
C SER A 2 1.40 -48.49 -63.04
N PRO A 3 2.20 -47.87 -62.15
CA PRO A 3 1.96 -47.92 -60.71
C PRO A 3 0.87 -46.92 -60.30
N ARG A 4 -0.08 -47.39 -59.47
CA ARG A 4 -1.17 -46.58 -58.91
C ARG A 4 -0.61 -45.56 -57.90
N ARG A 5 -0.75 -44.28 -58.19
CA ARG A 5 -0.57 -43.17 -57.23
C ARG A 5 -1.61 -43.26 -56.11
N ARG A 6 -1.17 -43.44 -54.86
CA ARG A 6 -1.99 -43.24 -53.66
C ARG A 6 -2.07 -41.74 -53.35
N LEU A 7 -3.27 -41.18 -53.42
CA LEU A 7 -3.60 -39.84 -52.92
C LEU A 7 -3.51 -39.84 -51.38
N LYS A 8 -2.63 -39.01 -50.82
CA LYS A 8 -2.61 -38.71 -49.38
C LYS A 8 -3.76 -37.75 -49.06
N GLN A 9 -4.68 -38.15 -48.19
CA GLN A 9 -5.71 -37.27 -47.66
C GLN A 9 -5.09 -36.30 -46.62
N PRO A 10 -5.39 -34.99 -46.69
CA PRO A 10 -4.95 -34.03 -45.69
C PRO A 10 -5.83 -34.14 -44.43
N THR A 11 -5.25 -34.60 -43.32
CA THR A 11 -5.89 -34.52 -42.00
C THR A 11 -5.86 -33.08 -41.52
N ARG A 12 -6.90 -32.30 -41.81
CA ARG A 12 -7.14 -31.01 -41.16
C ARG A 12 -7.65 -31.26 -39.74
N LYS A 13 -6.73 -31.36 -38.77
CA LYS A 13 -7.07 -31.17 -37.36
C LYS A 13 -7.32 -29.68 -37.13
N ALA A 14 -8.45 -29.35 -36.49
CA ALA A 14 -8.71 -27.99 -36.05
C ALA A 14 -7.63 -27.53 -35.06
N PRO A 15 -7.22 -26.25 -35.09
CA PRO A 15 -6.28 -25.71 -34.13
C PRO A 15 -6.86 -25.80 -32.71
N SER A 16 -6.00 -26.14 -31.74
CA SER A 16 -6.36 -26.19 -30.33
C SER A 16 -6.91 -24.83 -29.88
N PRO A 17 -8.02 -24.78 -29.13
CA PRO A 17 -8.55 -23.52 -28.61
C PRO A 17 -7.51 -22.85 -27.70
N LYS A 18 -7.20 -21.59 -27.99
CA LYS A 18 -6.41 -20.73 -27.10
C LYS A 18 -7.33 -20.29 -25.96
N ILE A 19 -7.25 -20.97 -24.82
CA ILE A 19 -7.87 -20.52 -23.57
C ILE A 19 -6.90 -19.49 -22.97
N PRO A 20 -7.31 -18.22 -22.78
CA PRO A 20 -6.48 -17.23 -22.08
C PRO A 20 -6.12 -17.74 -20.69
N ASP A 21 -4.85 -17.61 -20.31
CA ASP A 21 -4.40 -17.99 -18.98
C ASP A 21 -5.09 -17.09 -17.94
N PRO A 22 -5.85 -17.63 -16.96
CA PRO A 22 -6.61 -16.83 -15.98
C PRO A 22 -5.74 -16.04 -14.98
N LEU A 23 -4.44 -15.91 -15.24
CA LEU A 23 -3.46 -15.19 -14.42
C LEU A 23 -2.66 -14.14 -15.22
N ASP A 24 -2.98 -13.92 -16.50
CA ASP A 24 -2.33 -12.92 -17.37
C ASP A 24 -3.10 -11.59 -17.35
N ASP A 25 -3.13 -10.93 -16.19
CA ASP A 25 -3.84 -9.66 -15.96
C ASP A 25 -2.95 -8.42 -16.25
N GLY A 26 -1.93 -8.51 -17.11
CA GLY A 26 -1.06 -7.36 -17.30
C GLY A 26 0.12 -7.54 -18.24
N ALA A 27 -0.16 -7.71 -19.54
CA ALA A 27 0.75 -7.22 -20.55
C ALA A 27 0.39 -5.76 -20.86
N CYS A 28 1.25 -4.82 -20.44
CA CYS A 28 1.24 -3.45 -20.91
C CYS A 28 1.25 -3.45 -22.45
N PHE A 29 0.17 -2.96 -23.06
CA PHE A 29 0.20 -2.50 -24.43
C PHE A 29 1.13 -1.29 -24.49
N HIS A 30 2.31 -1.48 -25.09
CA HIS A 30 3.06 -0.36 -25.65
C HIS A 30 2.31 0.12 -26.89
N GLU A 31 1.87 1.36 -26.84
CA GLU A 31 1.30 2.12 -27.94
C GLU A 31 2.29 2.19 -29.11
N GLU A 32 1.88 1.69 -30.28
CA GLU A 32 2.34 2.27 -31.55
C GLU A 32 1.24 3.23 -31.99
N MET A 33 1.54 4.53 -31.89
CA MET A 33 0.75 5.61 -32.47
C MET A 33 0.64 5.39 -33.98
N SER A 34 -0.57 5.17 -34.47
CA SER A 34 -0.91 5.44 -35.86
C SER A 34 -1.93 6.56 -35.87
N THR A 35 -1.46 7.74 -36.28
CA THR A 35 -2.27 8.87 -36.69
C THR A 35 -3.05 8.48 -37.94
N ASP A 36 -4.39 8.57 -37.90
CA ASP A 36 -5.15 8.88 -39.12
C ASP A 36 -6.58 9.34 -38.80
N SER A 37 -6.84 10.59 -39.22
CA SER A 37 -8.06 11.04 -39.89
C SER A 37 -9.39 11.06 -39.12
N GLU A 38 -9.67 12.20 -38.47
CA GLU A 38 -11.04 12.63 -38.18
C GLU A 38 -11.67 13.19 -39.46
N GLN A 39 -12.72 12.54 -39.95
CA GLN A 39 -13.58 13.01 -41.02
C GLN A 39 -14.92 13.42 -40.41
N GLU A 40 -15.20 14.72 -40.46
CA GLU A 40 -16.50 15.33 -40.19
C GLU A 40 -17.59 14.68 -41.06
N VAL A 41 -18.71 14.32 -40.44
CA VAL A 41 -19.98 14.16 -41.15
C VAL A 41 -21.09 14.77 -40.29
N ASP A 42 -21.59 15.90 -40.79
CA ASP A 42 -22.81 16.59 -40.40
C ASP A 42 -24.08 15.75 -40.67
N ASP A 43 -25.21 16.29 -40.18
CA ASP A 43 -26.60 16.14 -40.66
C ASP A 43 -27.56 15.16 -39.91
N PRO A 44 -28.91 15.39 -39.96
CA PRO A 44 -29.61 16.51 -39.31
C PRO A 44 -30.94 16.07 -38.62
N MET A 45 -31.69 17.08 -38.15
CA MET A 45 -33.05 17.02 -37.59
C MET A 45 -34.05 16.09 -38.30
N SER A 46 -34.99 15.54 -37.52
CA SER A 46 -36.27 15.04 -38.03
C SER A 46 -37.42 15.44 -37.11
N THR A 47 -38.40 16.07 -37.72
CA THR A 47 -39.68 16.61 -37.24
C THR A 47 -40.82 15.58 -37.29
N GLU A 48 -41.79 15.77 -36.39
CA GLU A 48 -43.25 15.58 -36.54
C GLU A 48 -43.91 14.22 -36.87
N SER A 49 -44.92 13.87 -36.06
CA SER A 49 -46.31 13.47 -36.44
C SER A 49 -47.03 13.09 -35.12
N VAL A 50 -48.09 13.77 -34.66
CA VAL A 50 -49.48 13.83 -35.15
C VAL A 50 -50.11 12.46 -35.40
N HIS A 51 -50.88 11.97 -34.42
CA HIS A 51 -52.10 11.24 -34.70
C HIS A 51 -53.16 11.53 -33.63
N GLU A 52 -54.22 12.21 -34.07
CA GLU A 52 -55.54 12.20 -33.43
C GLU A 52 -56.17 10.82 -33.59
N GLU A 53 -56.84 10.31 -32.55
CA GLU A 53 -58.03 9.49 -32.74
C GLU A 53 -59.04 9.71 -31.62
N THR A 54 -60.22 10.12 -32.07
CA THR A 54 -61.45 10.43 -31.35
C THR A 54 -62.23 9.14 -31.09
N GLY A 55 -62.64 8.87 -29.86
CA GLY A 55 -63.45 7.69 -29.52
C GLY A 55 -64.39 7.96 -28.35
N ALA A 56 -65.69 8.01 -28.66
CA ALA A 56 -66.78 8.43 -27.80
C ALA A 56 -67.19 7.38 -26.73
N GLY A 57 -67.59 7.90 -25.56
CA GLY A 57 -68.84 7.51 -24.90
C GLY A 57 -68.83 6.33 -23.92
N ASN A 58 -68.80 6.63 -22.62
CA ASN A 58 -69.64 5.93 -21.65
C ASN A 58 -69.87 6.81 -20.39
N PRO A 59 -71.13 7.17 -20.05
CA PRO A 59 -71.46 7.84 -18.80
C PRO A 59 -71.98 6.81 -17.80
N GLY A 60 -71.41 6.75 -16.60
CA GLY A 60 -71.99 5.93 -15.55
C GLY A 60 -71.17 5.88 -14.26
N ALA A 61 -71.55 6.75 -13.32
CA ALA A 61 -71.51 6.59 -11.86
C ALA A 61 -70.16 6.21 -11.21
N LEU A 62 -69.56 7.14 -10.45
CA LEU A 62 -69.51 7.11 -8.98
C LEU A 62 -68.84 5.81 -8.51
N ASP A 63 -67.54 5.82 -8.20
CA ASP A 63 -67.11 6.12 -6.83
C ASP A 63 -65.78 6.90 -6.72
N ASN A 64 -65.81 7.87 -5.79
CA ASN A 64 -64.68 8.63 -5.28
C ASN A 64 -63.65 7.71 -4.60
N GLU A 65 -62.59 7.35 -5.30
CA GLU A 65 -61.27 7.20 -4.67
C GLU A 65 -60.27 8.09 -5.39
N SER A 66 -60.01 9.23 -4.77
CA SER A 66 -58.92 10.15 -5.09
C SER A 66 -57.58 9.43 -4.85
N ILE A 67 -57.19 8.57 -5.78
CA ILE A 67 -55.81 8.11 -5.94
C ILE A 67 -55.03 9.32 -6.44
N LEU A 68 -54.58 10.13 -5.48
CA LEU A 68 -53.58 11.17 -5.68
C LEU A 68 -52.37 10.49 -6.30
N GLN A 69 -52.25 10.58 -7.63
CA GLN A 69 -51.00 10.42 -8.34
C GLN A 69 -50.09 11.55 -7.89
N HIS A 70 -49.49 11.39 -6.70
CA HIS A 70 -48.38 12.21 -6.29
C HIS A 70 -47.32 12.07 -7.39
N PRO A 71 -46.92 13.17 -8.05
CA PRO A 71 -45.83 13.12 -9.00
C PRO A 71 -44.68 12.49 -8.23
N ARG A 72 -44.21 11.33 -8.70
CA ARG A 72 -43.08 10.62 -8.10
C ARG A 72 -42.01 11.66 -7.86
N ARG A 73 -41.83 12.07 -6.61
CA ARG A 73 -40.77 13.01 -6.22
C ARG A 73 -39.53 12.35 -6.77
N ARG A 74 -38.92 12.93 -7.81
CA ARG A 74 -37.65 12.47 -8.33
C ARG A 74 -36.71 12.54 -7.15
N GLU A 75 -36.47 11.39 -6.54
CA GLU A 75 -35.55 11.29 -5.42
C GLU A 75 -34.24 11.84 -5.93
N LYS A 76 -33.74 12.88 -5.24
CA LYS A 76 -32.48 13.48 -5.62
C LYS A 76 -31.43 12.35 -5.58
N PRO A 77 -30.54 12.24 -6.58
CA PRO A 77 -29.51 11.23 -6.55
C PRO A 77 -28.65 11.44 -5.30
N CYS A 78 -28.84 10.58 -4.32
CA CYS A 78 -28.06 10.53 -3.10
C CYS A 78 -26.94 9.52 -3.28
N LEU A 79 -25.76 9.80 -2.73
CA LEU A 79 -24.60 8.92 -2.84
C LEU A 79 -24.91 7.45 -2.51
N PRO A 80 -25.68 7.10 -1.44
CA PRO A 80 -26.02 5.70 -1.13
C PRO A 80 -26.83 4.95 -2.20
N ASN A 81 -27.51 5.68 -3.10
CA ASN A 81 -28.31 5.07 -4.16
C ASN A 81 -27.46 4.72 -5.39
N MET A 82 -26.17 5.08 -5.39
CA MET A 82 -25.23 4.73 -6.45
C MET A 82 -24.74 3.27 -6.28
N PRO A 83 -24.45 2.57 -7.39
CA PRO A 83 -23.77 1.27 -7.35
C PRO A 83 -22.49 1.34 -6.52
N LEU A 84 -22.16 0.25 -5.83
CA LEU A 84 -21.01 0.17 -4.93
C LEU A 84 -19.70 0.55 -5.65
N GLU A 85 -19.55 0.14 -6.91
CA GLU A 85 -18.38 0.39 -7.73
C GLU A 85 -18.13 1.90 -7.90
N ILE A 86 -19.20 2.65 -8.16
CA ILE A 86 -19.13 4.12 -8.31
C ILE A 86 -18.79 4.77 -6.97
N ARG A 87 -19.37 4.28 -5.87
CA ARG A 87 -19.06 4.80 -4.53
C ARG A 87 -17.61 4.54 -4.14
N LEU A 88 -17.09 3.33 -4.38
CA LEU A 88 -15.68 2.99 -4.15
C LEU A 88 -14.75 3.83 -5.03
N ALA A 89 -15.11 4.11 -6.28
CA ALA A 89 -14.34 5.00 -7.15
C ALA A 89 -14.29 6.44 -6.61
N ILE A 90 -15.42 6.96 -6.11
CA ILE A 90 -15.49 8.26 -5.44
C ILE A 90 -14.60 8.26 -4.18
N TYR A 91 -14.71 7.24 -3.32
CA TYR A 91 -13.86 7.14 -2.13
C TYR A 91 -12.38 7.05 -2.49
N LYS A 92 -12.01 6.35 -3.57
CA LYS A 92 -10.63 6.26 -4.02
C LYS A 92 -10.09 7.62 -4.44
N TYR A 93 -10.87 8.40 -5.19
CA TYR A 93 -10.48 9.74 -5.61
C TYR A 93 -10.26 10.68 -4.42
N ILE A 94 -11.06 10.54 -3.36
CA ILE A 94 -11.03 11.42 -2.20
C ILE A 94 -9.99 10.98 -1.15
N LEU A 95 -9.87 9.68 -0.91
CA LEU A 95 -9.14 9.15 0.25
C LEU A 95 -7.77 8.57 -0.08
N VAL A 96 -7.45 8.34 -1.36
CA VAL A 96 -6.16 7.77 -1.77
C VAL A 96 -5.26 8.86 -2.33
N THR A 97 -4.09 9.01 -1.72
CA THR A 97 -3.05 9.93 -2.17
C THR A 97 -1.96 9.20 -2.95
N ASN A 98 -1.39 9.88 -3.94
CA ASN A 98 -0.23 9.37 -4.67
C ASN A 98 1.04 9.35 -3.80
N SER A 99 1.12 10.29 -2.86
CA SER A 99 2.21 10.39 -1.89
C SER A 99 2.01 9.39 -0.74
N PRO A 100 3.07 8.72 -0.27
CA PRO A 100 2.96 7.80 0.85
C PRO A 100 2.69 8.56 2.16
N ILE A 101 1.79 8.03 2.97
CA ILE A 101 1.44 8.54 4.30
C ILE A 101 2.57 8.20 5.26
N ARG A 102 3.28 9.22 5.76
CA ARG A 102 4.39 9.00 6.69
C ARG A 102 3.85 8.70 8.08
N VAL A 103 4.35 7.62 8.67
CA VAL A 103 3.99 7.17 10.00
C VAL A 103 5.22 7.03 10.89
N HIS A 104 5.01 7.14 12.20
CA HIS A 104 6.05 6.95 13.22
C HIS A 104 5.54 6.24 14.45
N SER A 105 6.42 6.06 15.45
CA SER A 105 6.11 5.47 16.77
C SER A 105 5.36 4.14 16.65
N GLY A 106 5.98 3.18 15.95
CA GLY A 106 5.40 1.86 15.73
C GLY A 106 4.13 1.89 14.87
N TRP A 107 4.07 2.76 13.86
CA TRP A 107 2.99 2.90 12.87
C TRP A 107 1.67 3.49 13.40
N ARG A 108 1.65 4.01 14.63
CA ARG A 108 0.42 4.46 15.31
C ARG A 108 0.06 5.91 15.03
N PHE A 109 1.02 6.73 14.63
CA PHE A 109 0.85 8.17 14.45
C PHE A 109 1.24 8.58 13.04
N VAL A 110 0.49 9.52 12.48
CA VAL A 110 0.76 10.13 11.17
C VAL A 110 1.51 11.44 11.41
N PHE A 111 2.48 11.76 10.56
CA PHE A 111 3.15 13.06 10.65
C PHE A 111 2.17 14.21 10.31
N LYS A 112 1.75 14.97 11.33
CA LYS A 112 0.78 16.09 11.19
C LYS A 112 1.17 17.14 10.15
N ARG A 113 2.48 17.40 9.99
CA ARG A 113 3.01 18.38 9.01
C ARG A 113 2.88 17.92 7.57
N GLN A 114 2.42 16.70 7.32
CA GLN A 114 2.14 16.22 5.99
C GLN A 114 0.77 16.75 5.57
N SER A 115 0.73 17.77 4.71
CA SER A 115 -0.49 18.23 4.03
C SER A 115 -0.95 17.17 3.03
N LEU A 116 -1.52 16.07 3.55
CA LEU A 116 -2.04 14.97 2.73
C LEU A 116 -3.31 15.38 1.99
N GLY A 117 -4.03 16.39 2.49
CA GLY A 117 -5.28 16.83 1.90
C GLY A 117 -6.35 15.74 1.87
N ILE A 118 -6.28 14.75 2.76
CA ILE A 118 -7.25 13.64 2.83
C ILE A 118 -8.41 14.07 3.75
N PRO A 119 -9.59 14.38 3.22
CA PRO A 119 -10.72 14.81 4.04
C PRO A 119 -11.38 13.59 4.70
N THR A 120 -10.88 13.20 5.88
CA THR A 120 -11.44 12.07 6.64
C THR A 120 -12.82 12.34 7.24
N ALA A 121 -13.35 13.56 7.12
CA ALA A 121 -14.70 13.93 7.57
C ALA A 121 -15.79 13.06 6.91
N ILE A 122 -15.57 12.60 5.68
CA ILE A 122 -16.51 11.70 4.98
C ILE A 122 -16.75 10.39 5.74
N LEU A 123 -15.77 9.92 6.51
CA LEU A 123 -15.88 8.70 7.32
C LEU A 123 -16.81 8.88 8.53
N ARG A 124 -17.20 10.11 8.86
CA ARG A 124 -18.08 10.42 9.99
C ARG A 124 -19.54 10.66 9.58
N THR A 125 -19.86 10.61 8.29
CA THR A 125 -21.20 10.98 7.79
C THR A 125 -22.26 9.92 8.13
N CYS A 126 -22.00 8.65 7.79
CA CYS A 126 -22.84 7.52 8.15
C CYS A 126 -22.05 6.21 8.19
N TRP A 127 -22.62 5.18 8.83
CA TRP A 127 -21.96 3.90 9.03
C TRP A 127 -21.66 3.16 7.72
N GLN A 128 -22.56 3.22 6.74
CA GLN A 128 -22.35 2.60 5.43
C GLN A 128 -21.15 3.20 4.69
N MET A 129 -21.02 4.53 4.69
CA MET A 129 -19.87 5.19 4.08
C MET A 129 -18.58 4.85 4.84
N TYR A 130 -18.64 4.81 6.17
CA TYR A 130 -17.49 4.43 6.99
C TYR A 130 -16.99 3.02 6.61
N ASP A 131 -17.86 2.01 6.59
CA ASP A 131 -17.47 0.61 6.34
C ASP A 131 -16.87 0.40 4.94
N GLU A 132 -17.40 1.08 3.93
CA GLU A 132 -16.89 0.98 2.56
C GLU A 132 -15.59 1.78 2.37
N ALA A 133 -15.56 3.02 2.87
CA ALA A 133 -14.46 3.95 2.62
C ALA A 133 -13.24 3.69 3.50
N ILE A 134 -13.40 3.09 4.69
CA ILE A 134 -12.27 2.76 5.57
C ILE A 134 -11.34 1.73 4.92
N GLY A 135 -11.90 0.76 4.18
CA GLY A 135 -11.13 -0.21 3.41
C GLY A 135 -10.36 0.45 2.27
N VAL A 136 -10.94 1.46 1.62
CA VAL A 136 -10.28 2.24 0.56
C VAL A 136 -9.13 3.09 1.15
N LEU A 137 -9.34 3.73 2.30
CA LEU A 137 -8.31 4.53 2.97
C LEU A 137 -7.08 3.68 3.31
N TYR A 138 -7.25 2.55 4.01
CA TYR A 138 -6.11 1.75 4.47
C TYR A 138 -5.57 0.80 3.38
N GLY A 139 -6.42 0.33 2.47
CA GLY A 139 -6.01 -0.59 1.41
C GLY A 139 -5.39 0.11 0.21
N GLY A 140 -5.86 1.31 -0.15
CA GLY A 140 -5.41 2.04 -1.32
C GLY A 140 -4.14 2.87 -1.08
N ASN A 141 -3.92 3.36 0.14
CA ASN A 141 -2.76 4.19 0.46
C ASN A 141 -1.51 3.37 0.78
N LYS A 142 -0.35 4.01 0.58
CA LYS A 142 0.96 3.49 0.98
C LYS A 142 1.35 4.12 2.31
N PHE A 143 1.73 3.30 3.29
CA PHE A 143 2.20 3.79 4.59
C PHE A 143 3.72 3.69 4.66
N LEU A 144 4.40 4.81 4.89
CA LEU A 144 5.85 4.91 4.92
C LEU A 144 6.35 5.10 6.35
N TYR A 145 7.09 4.11 6.84
CA TYR A 145 7.84 4.18 8.09
C TYR A 145 9.30 4.49 7.78
N VAL A 146 9.72 5.72 8.06
CA VAL A 146 11.13 6.13 7.93
C VAL A 146 11.86 5.79 9.23
N LEU A 147 12.98 5.08 9.13
CA LEU A 147 13.86 4.78 10.26
C LEU A 147 14.60 6.02 10.70
N ARG A 148 13.89 6.87 11.44
CA ARG A 148 14.54 7.91 12.24
C ARG A 148 14.86 7.32 13.59
N ASP A 149 15.89 7.87 14.25
CA ASP A 149 15.88 7.76 15.70
C ASP A 149 14.50 8.22 16.14
N HIS A 150 13.93 7.51 17.11
CA HIS A 150 12.99 8.15 18.00
C HIS A 150 13.73 9.40 18.49
N VAL A 151 13.47 10.52 17.84
CA VAL A 151 13.70 11.80 18.49
C VAL A 151 12.58 11.77 19.52
N ALA A 152 12.84 11.11 20.65
CA ALA A 152 12.34 11.60 21.92
C ALA A 152 12.80 13.06 21.89
N ARG A 153 11.91 13.95 21.45
CA ARG A 153 12.27 15.36 21.34
C ARG A 153 12.54 15.82 22.75
N VAL A 154 13.80 16.13 23.01
CA VAL A 154 14.24 17.31 23.77
C VAL A 154 13.46 17.55 25.08
N THR A 155 13.41 16.60 26.00
CA THR A 155 13.02 16.85 27.41
C THR A 155 13.63 15.85 28.38
N ASP A 156 14.89 15.44 28.20
CA ASP A 156 15.72 15.20 29.39
C ASP A 156 17.21 15.08 29.04
N VAL A 157 17.93 16.18 29.21
CA VAL A 157 19.41 16.15 29.26
C VAL A 157 19.87 15.22 30.40
N ALA A 158 19.03 14.98 31.41
CA ALA A 158 19.29 14.04 32.50
C ALA A 158 19.28 12.55 32.06
N ARG A 159 18.40 12.14 31.11
CA ARG A 159 18.33 10.76 30.63
C ARG A 159 19.47 10.39 29.68
N LEU A 160 20.07 11.37 28.98
CA LEU A 160 21.26 11.13 28.15
C LEU A 160 22.50 10.76 28.98
N ALA A 161 22.53 11.09 30.28
CA ALA A 161 23.61 10.71 31.18
C ALA A 161 23.55 9.22 31.62
N GLU A 162 22.46 8.51 31.35
CA GLU A 162 22.24 7.11 31.77
C GLU A 162 22.36 6.10 30.61
N ILE A 163 22.69 6.53 29.38
CA ILE A 163 22.73 5.67 28.16
C ILE A 163 24.12 5.03 27.92
N ASP A 164 25.05 5.13 28.87
CA ASP A 164 26.33 4.40 28.79
C ASP A 164 26.23 2.90 29.18
N ASP A 165 25.02 2.40 29.48
CA ASP A 165 24.79 0.97 29.74
C ASP A 165 24.34 0.22 28.45
N PRO A 166 25.21 -0.61 27.84
CA PRO A 166 24.91 -1.32 26.60
C PRO A 166 23.83 -2.41 26.74
N ASP A 167 23.43 -2.78 27.96
CA ASP A 167 22.48 -3.87 28.24
C ASP A 167 21.11 -3.40 28.74
N ALA A 168 20.85 -2.08 28.81
CA ALA A 168 19.57 -1.56 29.29
C ALA A 168 18.40 -1.93 28.34
N PRO A 169 17.37 -2.68 28.82
CA PRO A 169 16.21 -3.04 28.00
C PRO A 169 15.38 -1.80 27.65
N PHE A 170 15.22 -1.53 26.34
CA PHE A 170 14.38 -0.45 25.86
C PHE A 170 12.94 -0.57 26.38
N PRO A 171 12.29 0.52 26.80
CA PRO A 171 10.85 0.53 26.99
C PRO A 171 10.19 0.41 25.60
N ILE A 172 9.91 -0.83 25.19
CA ILE A 172 9.11 -1.17 23.99
C ILE A 172 7.66 -0.63 24.13
N ASN A 173 7.26 -0.26 25.35
CA ASN A 173 6.02 0.45 25.68
C ASN A 173 6.37 1.77 26.38
N GLY A 174 6.97 2.72 25.67
CA GLY A 174 7.20 4.06 26.22
C GLY A 174 5.91 4.59 26.84
N GLU A 175 5.99 4.99 28.12
CA GLU A 175 5.03 5.92 28.70
C GLU A 175 4.89 7.07 27.70
N ILE A 176 3.64 7.35 27.34
CA ILE A 176 3.30 8.36 26.35
C ILE A 176 3.71 9.69 26.95
N ASP A 177 4.81 10.27 26.46
CA ASP A 177 5.20 11.62 26.82
C ASP A 177 4.05 12.57 26.41
N GLU A 178 3.40 13.16 27.42
CA GLU A 178 2.24 14.04 27.29
C GLU A 178 2.59 15.44 26.73
N ASP A 179 3.85 15.66 26.32
CA ASP A 179 4.37 16.97 25.90
C ASP A 179 4.41 17.17 24.36
N TYR A 180 3.48 16.53 23.64
CA TYR A 180 3.25 16.89 22.23
C TYR A 180 2.49 18.23 22.14
N ASP A 181 3.25 19.30 21.87
CA ASP A 181 2.83 20.58 21.25
C ASP A 181 1.50 21.17 21.77
N VAL A 182 1.55 21.84 22.92
CA VAL A 182 0.52 22.83 23.33
C VAL A 182 0.69 24.17 22.60
N GLU A 183 1.73 24.33 21.79
CA GLU A 183 2.10 25.62 21.17
C GLU A 183 1.42 25.90 19.80
N ASP A 184 0.48 25.06 19.34
CA ASP A 184 -0.25 25.32 18.08
C ASP A 184 -1.77 25.08 18.20
N GLU A 185 -2.36 25.47 19.34
CA GLU A 185 -3.83 25.58 19.48
C GLU A 185 -4.40 26.83 18.77
N ASN A 186 -3.59 27.55 17.98
CA ASN A 186 -3.97 28.75 17.23
C ASN A 186 -3.87 28.57 15.69
N ASP A 187 -4.00 27.34 15.18
CA ASP A 187 -4.34 27.13 13.77
C ASP A 187 -5.88 27.21 13.59
N PRO A 188 -6.42 28.32 13.03
CA PRO A 188 -7.86 28.54 12.95
C PRO A 188 -8.57 27.69 11.88
N ASP A 189 -7.85 26.95 11.04
CA ASP A 189 -8.45 26.22 9.91
C ASP A 189 -9.05 24.84 10.29
N TRP A 190 -8.78 24.33 11.50
CA TRP A 190 -9.35 23.06 11.98
C TRP A 190 -10.52 23.21 12.96
N ARG A 191 -10.93 24.45 13.29
CA ARG A 191 -12.11 24.69 14.14
C ARG A 191 -13.35 24.82 13.26
N GLU A 192 -14.02 23.69 13.05
CA GLU A 192 -15.34 23.59 12.42
C GLU A 192 -16.24 24.78 12.76
N GLU A 193 -16.70 25.47 11.71
CA GLU A 193 -17.86 26.36 11.69
C GLU A 193 -19.14 25.57 12.01
N THR A 194 -19.32 25.17 13.27
CA THR A 194 -20.60 24.61 13.73
C THR A 194 -20.91 25.09 15.14
N SER A 195 -21.21 26.38 15.29
CA SER A 195 -22.22 26.82 16.28
C SER A 195 -22.42 28.32 16.21
N GLY A 196 -23.52 28.72 15.58
CA GLY A 196 -24.20 29.92 16.01
C GLY A 196 -24.65 29.79 17.47
N GLN A 197 -24.66 30.94 18.15
CA GLN A 197 -25.36 31.22 19.41
C GLN A 197 -24.72 30.75 20.73
N ASN A 198 -24.09 31.72 21.39
CA ASN A 198 -24.28 32.09 22.79
C ASN A 198 -24.22 30.96 23.84
N GLY A 199 -23.02 30.65 24.32
CA GLY A 199 -22.81 29.85 25.54
C GLY A 199 -21.58 30.31 26.31
N LEU A 200 -21.81 30.76 27.54
CA LEU A 200 -20.84 31.30 28.52
C LEU A 200 -19.58 30.43 28.76
N PRO A 201 -18.46 31.03 29.21
CA PRO A 201 -17.20 30.33 29.43
C PRO A 201 -17.30 29.36 30.63
N ARG A 202 -17.31 28.06 30.34
CA ARG A 202 -17.32 27.00 31.35
C ARG A 202 -15.89 26.77 31.86
N ARG A 203 -15.69 27.05 33.15
CA ARG A 203 -14.47 26.79 33.93
C ARG A 203 -13.95 25.36 33.72
N SER A 204 -12.66 25.27 33.41
CA SER A 204 -11.90 24.07 33.15
C SER A 204 -11.66 23.25 34.43
N SER A 205 -12.43 22.19 34.60
CA SER A 205 -12.13 21.13 35.57
C SER A 205 -10.95 20.29 35.05
N ARG A 206 -9.75 20.58 35.60
CA ARG A 206 -8.55 19.73 35.49
C ARG A 206 -8.78 18.40 36.19
N ARG A 207 -9.33 17.43 35.47
CA ARG A 207 -9.20 15.98 35.75
C ARG A 207 -9.07 15.25 34.42
N ARG A 208 -7.95 15.45 33.72
CA ARG A 208 -7.51 14.52 32.67
C ARG A 208 -6.80 13.39 33.39
N GLY A 209 -7.52 12.29 33.63
CA GLY A 209 -6.84 11.00 33.78
C GLY A 209 -6.10 10.73 32.48
N ALA A 210 -4.89 10.19 32.59
CA ALA A 210 -4.03 9.74 31.50
C ALA A 210 -4.81 8.80 30.56
N ARG A 211 -5.55 9.40 29.61
CA ARG A 211 -6.10 8.69 28.47
C ARG A 211 -4.91 8.55 27.56
N THR A 212 -4.29 7.37 27.57
CA THR A 212 -3.29 6.95 26.59
C THR A 212 -3.66 7.56 25.24
N ALA A 213 -2.85 8.51 24.77
CA ALA A 213 -3.12 9.25 23.53
C ALA A 213 -3.49 8.24 22.46
N GLN A 214 -4.76 8.25 22.06
CA GLN A 214 -5.30 7.31 21.10
C GLN A 214 -4.66 7.67 19.76
N GLY A 215 -3.61 6.95 19.37
CA GLY A 215 -2.87 7.22 18.14
C GLY A 215 -3.80 7.31 16.92
N ASP A 216 -3.38 8.11 15.93
CA ASP A 216 -4.16 8.40 14.72
C ASP A 216 -4.57 7.14 13.97
N ILE A 217 -3.71 6.12 14.00
CA ILE A 217 -3.93 4.81 13.38
C ILE A 217 -4.12 3.76 14.46
N ASN A 218 -5.31 3.17 14.48
CA ASN A 218 -5.60 1.97 15.27
C ASN A 218 -5.19 0.71 14.49
N ILE A 219 -3.92 0.34 14.58
CA ILE A 219 -3.35 -0.83 13.89
C ILE A 219 -4.05 -2.11 14.31
N ASP A 220 -4.37 -2.25 15.58
CA ASP A 220 -5.04 -3.45 16.09
C ASP A 220 -6.39 -3.67 15.42
N LYS A 221 -7.14 -2.58 15.19
CA LYS A 221 -8.44 -2.60 14.52
C LYS A 221 -8.35 -2.71 13.00
N TYR A 222 -7.39 -2.02 12.36
CA TYR A 222 -7.34 -1.88 10.89
C TYR A 222 -6.18 -2.64 10.23
N SER A 223 -5.45 -3.47 10.97
CA SER A 223 -4.32 -4.28 10.48
C SER A 223 -4.62 -5.09 9.23
N CYS A 224 -5.82 -5.66 9.13
CA CYS A 224 -6.24 -6.45 7.97
C CYS A 224 -6.54 -5.61 6.71
N LEU A 225 -6.75 -4.30 6.87
CA LEU A 225 -7.04 -3.37 5.78
C LEU A 225 -5.77 -2.73 5.22
N ILE A 226 -4.67 -2.70 5.98
CA ILE A 226 -3.39 -2.16 5.52
C ILE A 226 -2.80 -3.14 4.50
N GLN A 227 -2.63 -2.68 3.26
CA GLN A 227 -2.13 -3.53 2.17
C GLN A 227 -0.74 -3.13 1.67
N ASN A 228 -0.38 -1.85 1.73
CA ASN A 228 0.86 -1.34 1.13
C ASN A 228 1.71 -0.64 2.18
N ILE A 229 2.83 -1.24 2.55
CA ILE A 229 3.75 -0.71 3.56
C ILE A 229 5.14 -0.50 2.98
N ILE A 230 5.80 0.57 3.38
CA ILE A 230 7.15 0.95 2.99
C ILE A 230 7.96 1.17 4.26
N VAL A 231 9.13 0.53 4.36
CA VAL A 231 10.10 0.78 5.43
C VAL A 231 11.36 1.32 4.79
N GLU A 232 11.73 2.55 5.16
CA GLU A 232 12.83 3.28 4.52
C GLU A 232 13.96 3.56 5.52
N ALA A 233 15.18 3.17 5.17
CA ALA A 233 16.39 3.56 5.89
C ALA A 233 17.07 4.73 5.20
N GLU A 234 17.18 5.86 5.90
CA GLU A 234 17.97 7.01 5.46
C GLU A 234 19.47 6.66 5.38
N GLN A 235 20.23 7.33 4.52
CA GLN A 235 21.62 6.99 4.16
C GLN A 235 22.57 6.84 5.37
N ASN A 236 22.38 7.62 6.43
CA ASN A 236 23.19 7.62 7.65
C ASN A 236 22.73 6.59 8.70
N ARG A 237 21.83 5.66 8.35
CA ARG A 237 21.22 4.68 9.27
C ARG A 237 21.60 3.24 8.97
N SER A 238 22.86 3.02 8.62
CA SER A 238 23.43 1.72 8.28
C SER A 238 23.90 0.89 9.48
N PHE A 239 23.81 1.44 10.70
CA PHE A 239 24.32 0.77 11.90
C PHE A 239 23.47 -0.42 12.35
N GLU A 240 24.05 -1.30 13.16
CA GLU A 240 23.38 -2.47 13.74
C GLU A 240 22.10 -2.11 14.53
N ARG A 241 22.09 -0.95 15.20
CA ARG A 241 20.89 -0.43 15.88
C ARG A 241 19.75 -0.18 14.90
N SER A 242 20.05 0.45 13.76
CA SER A 242 19.06 0.74 12.71
C SER A 242 18.51 -0.54 12.07
N LYS A 243 19.35 -1.56 11.91
CA LYS A 243 18.94 -2.90 11.47
C LYS A 243 17.90 -3.51 12.42
N LYS A 244 18.14 -3.45 13.74
CA LYS A 244 17.16 -3.90 14.75
C LYS A 244 15.88 -3.06 14.75
N LEU A 245 15.98 -1.74 14.58
CA LEU A 245 14.80 -0.87 14.47
C LEU A 245 13.95 -1.21 13.24
N MET A 246 14.58 -1.47 12.09
CA MET A 246 13.88 -1.93 10.89
C MET A 246 13.17 -3.25 11.14
N ALA A 247 13.87 -4.23 11.73
CA ALA A 247 13.30 -5.52 12.08
C ALA A 247 12.10 -5.37 13.04
N ASN A 248 12.20 -4.49 14.03
CA ASN A 248 11.10 -4.21 14.97
C ASN A 248 9.89 -3.57 14.27
N ALA A 249 10.12 -2.62 13.35
CA ALA A 249 9.04 -2.01 12.57
C ALA A 249 8.32 -3.05 11.70
N LEU A 250 9.06 -4.00 11.12
CA LEU A 250 8.53 -5.11 10.32
C LEU A 250 7.83 -6.17 11.18
N ASN A 251 8.37 -6.47 12.36
CA ASN A 251 7.84 -7.48 13.28
C ASN A 251 6.43 -7.16 13.77
N LEU A 252 5.96 -5.91 13.66
CA LEU A 252 4.57 -5.57 13.94
C LEU A 252 3.58 -6.28 13.01
N PHE A 253 4.00 -6.54 11.76
CA PHE A 253 3.22 -7.24 10.73
C PHE A 253 3.59 -8.72 10.62
N LYS A 254 4.38 -9.24 11.58
CA LYS A 254 4.75 -10.66 11.58
C LYS A 254 3.49 -11.50 11.69
N TYR A 255 3.51 -12.58 10.95
CA TYR A 255 2.51 -13.60 11.03
C TYR A 255 2.87 -14.56 12.17
N ASP A 256 2.21 -14.39 13.33
CA ASP A 256 2.42 -15.26 14.50
C ASP A 256 1.55 -16.53 14.41
N ASP A 257 2.21 -17.68 14.41
CA ASP A 257 1.61 -19.01 14.19
C ASP A 257 0.60 -19.43 15.28
N ARG A 258 0.74 -18.95 16.53
CA ARG A 258 0.08 -19.61 17.68
C ARG A 258 -0.71 -18.74 18.65
N ALA A 259 -0.31 -17.49 18.89
CA ALA A 259 -0.87 -16.70 20.00
C ALA A 259 -1.96 -15.69 19.58
N ASN A 260 -2.01 -15.28 18.31
CA ASN A 260 -2.82 -14.13 17.90
C ASN A 260 -3.59 -14.41 16.60
N ARG A 261 -4.44 -15.45 16.63
CA ARG A 261 -5.29 -15.84 15.47
C ARG A 261 -6.17 -14.71 14.92
N HIS A 262 -6.37 -13.65 15.70
CA HIS A 262 -7.19 -12.50 15.35
C HIS A 262 -6.46 -11.45 14.50
N ARG A 263 -5.13 -11.48 14.41
CA ARG A 263 -4.35 -10.53 13.61
C ARG A 263 -3.89 -11.17 12.31
N VAL A 264 -4.75 -11.11 11.30
CA VAL A 264 -4.39 -11.52 9.94
C VAL A 264 -4.07 -10.26 9.15
N PHE A 265 -2.79 -10.06 8.86
CA PHE A 265 -2.35 -9.02 7.94
C PHE A 265 -2.49 -9.53 6.50
N ASN A 266 -3.17 -8.77 5.65
CA ASN A 266 -3.26 -9.05 4.22
C ASN A 266 -2.40 -8.06 3.45
N ILE A 267 -1.10 -8.05 3.75
CA ILE A 267 -0.16 -7.18 3.05
C ILE A 267 -0.12 -7.59 1.58
N HIS A 268 -0.45 -6.67 0.70
CA HIS A 268 -0.26 -6.83 -0.74
C HIS A 268 1.21 -6.62 -1.08
N THR A 269 1.74 -5.43 -0.78
CA THR A 269 3.13 -5.07 -1.09
C THR A 269 3.86 -4.60 0.17
N LEU A 270 5.01 -5.22 0.42
CA LEU A 270 6.03 -4.72 1.35
C LEU A 270 7.18 -4.14 0.52
N THR A 271 7.52 -2.87 0.73
CA THR A 271 8.69 -2.24 0.13
C THR A 271 9.73 -1.96 1.21
N VAL A 272 10.95 -2.46 1.02
CA VAL A 272 12.12 -2.07 1.83
C VAL A 272 12.97 -1.14 0.98
N ARG A 273 13.14 0.09 1.43
CA ARG A 273 13.94 1.11 0.72
C ARG A 273 15.21 1.42 1.48
N VAL A 274 16.32 1.41 0.78
CA VAL A 274 17.63 1.74 1.33
C VAL A 274 18.36 2.70 0.39
N THR A 275 19.17 3.57 0.97
CA THR A 275 20.05 4.49 0.23
C THR A 275 21.50 4.17 0.58
N PRO A 276 22.11 3.14 -0.04
CA PRO A 276 23.47 2.75 0.25
C PRO A 276 24.49 3.84 -0.08
N LYS A 277 25.59 3.82 0.67
CA LYS A 277 26.77 4.65 0.48
C LYS A 277 28.00 3.75 0.51
N TRP A 278 28.98 4.06 -0.32
CA TRP A 278 30.29 3.42 -0.24
C TRP A 278 31.05 3.92 1.00
N GLU A 279 31.53 2.99 1.82
CA GLU A 279 32.44 3.26 2.91
C GLU A 279 33.83 2.73 2.56
N PRO A 280 34.88 3.58 2.63
CA PRO A 280 36.25 3.13 2.42
C PRO A 280 36.65 2.13 3.52
N PRO A 281 37.65 1.28 3.25
CA PRO A 281 38.16 0.35 4.25
C PRO A 281 38.71 1.12 5.46
N LYS A 282 38.31 0.71 6.67
CA LYS A 282 38.73 1.38 7.92
C LYS A 282 40.21 1.19 8.25
N GLU A 283 40.82 0.12 7.73
CA GLU A 283 42.22 -0.25 7.93
C GLU A 283 42.80 -0.65 6.57
N GLY A 284 43.95 -0.08 6.19
CA GLY A 284 44.45 0.06 4.81
C GLY A 284 44.69 -1.19 3.95
N ASN A 285 44.24 -2.37 4.38
CA ASN A 285 44.32 -3.62 3.61
C ASN A 285 42.95 -4.24 3.27
N GLY A 286 41.82 -3.55 3.54
CA GLY A 286 40.48 -4.03 3.19
C GLY A 286 39.99 -3.53 1.83
N SER A 287 39.10 -4.29 1.18
CA SER A 287 38.17 -3.71 0.21
C SER A 287 37.14 -2.87 0.97
N GLY A 288 36.74 -1.72 0.43
CA GLY A 288 35.60 -0.98 0.98
C GLY A 288 34.30 -1.80 0.89
N HIS A 289 33.22 -1.26 1.42
CA HIS A 289 31.92 -1.93 1.36
C HIS A 289 30.78 -0.92 1.24
N TYR A 290 29.67 -1.35 0.66
CA TYR A 290 28.45 -0.58 0.65
C TYR A 290 27.66 -0.80 1.94
N THR A 291 27.12 0.28 2.49
CA THR A 291 26.19 0.20 3.60
C THR A 291 24.90 -0.56 3.22
N PHE A 292 24.17 -1.05 4.22
CA PHE A 292 22.89 -1.77 4.09
C PHE A 292 22.92 -3.13 3.38
N VAL A 293 24.00 -3.53 2.72
CA VAL A 293 24.10 -4.87 2.10
C VAL A 293 23.84 -5.96 3.16
N ASP A 294 24.35 -5.76 4.36
CA ASP A 294 24.20 -6.64 5.51
C ASP A 294 22.78 -6.70 6.10
N PHE A 295 21.89 -5.74 5.76
CA PHE A 295 20.47 -5.80 6.10
C PHE A 295 19.78 -6.90 5.29
N PHE A 296 20.29 -7.25 4.11
CA PHE A 296 19.71 -8.27 3.23
C PHE A 296 20.39 -9.63 3.36
N ASN A 297 21.39 -9.77 4.25
CA ASN A 297 21.98 -11.06 4.57
C ASN A 297 20.91 -12.02 5.07
N ARG A 298 21.01 -13.29 4.66
CA ARG A 298 20.01 -14.32 4.98
C ARG A 298 19.69 -14.46 6.49
N GLY A 299 20.68 -14.22 7.35
CA GLY A 299 20.53 -14.29 8.82
C GLY A 299 20.37 -12.92 9.50
N SER A 300 20.13 -11.85 8.73
CA SER A 300 19.92 -10.54 9.33
C SER A 300 18.56 -10.50 10.05
N PRO A 301 18.42 -9.73 11.16
CA PRO A 301 17.13 -9.53 11.81
C PRO A 301 16.05 -8.98 10.88
N VAL A 302 16.45 -8.18 9.89
CA VAL A 302 15.55 -7.61 8.88
C VAL A 302 14.99 -8.71 7.99
N MET A 303 15.85 -9.55 7.42
CA MET A 303 15.39 -10.64 6.57
C MET A 303 14.56 -11.64 7.37
N GLU A 304 14.95 -11.98 8.60
CA GLU A 304 14.13 -12.83 9.47
C GLU A 304 12.71 -12.26 9.70
N ALA A 305 12.59 -10.94 9.88
CA ALA A 305 11.29 -10.28 9.99
C ALA A 305 10.51 -10.35 8.66
N VAL A 306 11.16 -10.06 7.52
CA VAL A 306 10.56 -10.14 6.18
C VAL A 306 10.02 -11.55 5.89
N TRP A 307 10.77 -12.60 6.24
CA TRP A 307 10.35 -14.00 6.06
C TRP A 307 9.05 -14.34 6.79
N ARG A 308 8.78 -13.64 7.90
CA ARG A 308 7.60 -13.86 8.73
C ARG A 308 6.41 -12.98 8.32
N ILE A 309 6.56 -12.08 7.36
CA ILE A 309 5.46 -11.25 6.87
C ILE A 309 4.75 -11.95 5.73
N HIS A 310 3.43 -12.09 5.85
CA HIS A 310 2.57 -12.64 4.79
C HIS A 310 2.22 -11.57 3.75
N CYS A 311 3.17 -11.22 2.89
CA CYS A 311 2.96 -10.32 1.75
C CYS A 311 2.74 -11.07 0.42
N GLN A 312 2.17 -10.42 -0.59
CA GLN A 312 2.10 -10.96 -1.95
C GLN A 312 3.34 -10.61 -2.76
N PHE A 313 3.84 -9.39 -2.60
CA PHE A 313 5.04 -8.91 -3.27
C PHE A 313 6.00 -8.27 -2.26
N LEU A 314 7.27 -8.65 -2.36
CA LEU A 314 8.37 -7.94 -1.71
C LEU A 314 9.08 -7.10 -2.76
N HIS A 315 9.16 -5.80 -2.51
CA HIS A 315 9.92 -4.85 -3.29
C HIS A 315 11.14 -4.41 -2.47
N VAL A 316 12.30 -4.39 -3.10
CA VAL A 316 13.54 -3.85 -2.50
C VAL A 316 14.01 -2.73 -3.41
N ASP A 317 13.86 -1.50 -2.94
CA ASP A 317 14.25 -0.28 -3.64
C ASP A 317 15.66 0.11 -3.18
N VAL A 318 16.64 -0.01 -4.08
CA VAL A 318 18.00 0.49 -3.88
C VAL A 318 18.09 1.86 -4.52
N MET A 319 18.13 2.89 -3.69
CA MET A 319 18.19 4.29 -4.10
C MET A 319 19.64 4.75 -4.28
N GLY A 320 19.89 5.64 -5.23
CA GLY A 320 21.19 6.32 -5.38
C GLY A 320 21.14 7.75 -4.82
N CYS A 321 22.31 8.31 -4.57
CA CYS A 321 22.49 9.72 -4.27
C CYS A 321 23.31 10.38 -5.37
N SER A 322 22.75 11.41 -5.98
CA SER A 322 23.47 12.31 -6.88
C SER A 322 24.43 13.20 -6.07
N GLY A 323 25.45 13.76 -6.73
CA GLY A 323 26.44 14.64 -6.09
C GLY A 323 25.86 15.92 -5.48
N ASP A 324 24.68 16.35 -5.93
CA ASP A 324 23.89 17.47 -5.38
C ASP A 324 23.07 17.09 -4.11
N GLY A 325 23.17 15.84 -3.66
CA GLY A 325 22.37 15.29 -2.56
C GLY A 325 20.96 14.84 -2.97
N GLY A 326 20.61 14.92 -4.26
CA GLY A 326 19.36 14.40 -4.79
C GLY A 326 19.29 12.88 -4.67
N ILE A 327 18.15 12.35 -4.22
CA ILE A 327 17.93 10.89 -4.14
C ILE A 327 17.16 10.45 -5.39
N TYR A 328 17.69 9.47 -6.13
CA TYR A 328 17.03 8.87 -7.28
C TYR A 328 16.81 7.38 -7.08
N LEU A 329 15.82 6.82 -7.78
CA LEU A 329 15.58 5.38 -7.77
C LEU A 329 16.63 4.70 -8.64
N GLY A 330 17.54 3.94 -8.03
CA GLY A 330 18.54 3.17 -8.77
C GLY A 330 17.93 1.93 -9.40
N ARG A 331 17.66 0.91 -8.58
CA ARG A 331 17.05 -0.34 -9.04
C ARG A 331 16.01 -0.86 -8.06
N GLN A 332 14.95 -1.45 -8.59
CA GLN A 332 13.94 -2.14 -7.80
C GLN A 332 14.00 -3.65 -8.07
N PHE A 333 14.08 -4.44 -7.00
CA PHE A 333 13.89 -5.88 -7.06
C PHE A 333 12.46 -6.23 -6.66
N LYS A 334 11.77 -7.01 -7.49
CA LYS A 334 10.43 -7.51 -7.18
C LYS A 334 10.48 -9.02 -7.01
N ILE A 335 10.07 -9.50 -5.84
CA ILE A 335 9.98 -10.92 -5.51
C ILE A 335 8.52 -11.28 -5.27
N ASP A 336 8.02 -12.27 -6.01
CA ASP A 336 6.68 -12.83 -5.80
C ASP A 336 6.68 -13.79 -4.61
N MET A 337 5.91 -13.43 -3.58
CA MET A 337 5.80 -14.12 -2.30
C MET A 337 4.50 -14.94 -2.20
N ARG A 338 3.60 -14.87 -3.20
CA ARG A 338 2.27 -15.49 -3.14
C ARG A 338 2.33 -17.00 -2.88
N HIS A 339 3.24 -17.71 -3.57
CA HIS A 339 3.39 -19.15 -3.40
C HIS A 339 3.96 -19.53 -2.03
N LEU A 340 4.89 -18.74 -1.50
CA LEU A 340 5.44 -18.93 -0.17
C LEU A 340 4.36 -18.67 0.90
N ARG A 341 3.57 -17.61 0.74
CA ARG A 341 2.42 -17.29 1.60
C ARG A 341 1.41 -18.43 1.64
N LEU A 342 1.04 -18.98 0.49
CA LEU A 342 0.10 -20.10 0.40
C LEU A 342 0.67 -21.37 1.04
N ASP A 343 1.97 -21.64 0.88
CA ASP A 343 2.63 -22.80 1.52
C ASP A 343 2.65 -22.66 3.06
N ASN A 344 2.96 -21.46 3.57
CA ASN A 344 2.90 -21.17 5.00
C ASN A 344 1.47 -21.30 5.56
N GLU A 345 0.47 -20.77 4.85
CA GLU A 345 -0.94 -20.86 5.26
C GLU A 345 -1.43 -22.32 5.29
N ALA A 346 -1.08 -23.13 4.29
CA ALA A 346 -1.42 -24.54 4.23
C ALA A 346 -0.77 -25.34 5.38
N LYS A 347 0.50 -25.05 5.68
CA LYS A 347 1.22 -25.66 6.82
C LYS A 347 0.59 -25.29 8.17
N ARG A 348 0.17 -24.04 8.35
CA ARG A 348 -0.45 -23.58 9.59
C ARG A 348 -1.85 -24.16 9.80
N THR A 349 -2.73 -23.97 8.83
CA THR A 349 -4.14 -24.34 8.97
C THR A 349 -4.34 -25.85 8.87
N ASN A 350 -3.32 -26.57 8.35
CA ASN A 350 -3.43 -27.96 7.93
C ASN A 350 -4.55 -28.18 6.90
N ILE A 351 -4.98 -27.09 6.23
CA ILE A 351 -5.99 -27.06 5.19
C ILE A 351 -5.30 -26.56 3.93
N ASP A 352 -5.09 -27.48 2.99
CA ASP A 352 -4.62 -27.16 1.65
C ASP A 352 -5.77 -27.42 0.67
N ALA A 353 -6.31 -26.35 0.08
CA ALA A 353 -7.37 -26.46 -0.93
C ALA A 353 -6.97 -27.36 -2.11
N TRP A 354 -5.66 -27.50 -2.35
CA TRP A 354 -5.08 -28.31 -3.42
C TRP A 354 -4.42 -29.59 -2.92
N ARG A 355 -4.77 -30.08 -1.72
CA ARG A 355 -4.13 -31.26 -1.11
C ARG A 355 -4.04 -32.48 -2.05
N ASN A 356 -5.05 -32.63 -2.90
CA ASN A 356 -5.21 -33.76 -3.82
C ASN A 356 -4.69 -33.48 -5.24
N ASP A 357 -4.37 -32.22 -5.58
CA ASP A 357 -3.84 -31.85 -6.89
C ASP A 357 -2.31 -31.84 -6.87
N LYS A 358 -1.72 -32.97 -7.26
CA LYS A 358 -0.27 -33.15 -7.29
C LYS A 358 0.43 -32.20 -8.27
N VAL A 359 -0.24 -31.76 -9.33
CA VAL A 359 0.36 -30.87 -10.35
C VAL A 359 0.49 -29.47 -9.76
N ILE A 360 -0.60 -28.94 -9.20
CA ILE A 360 -0.61 -27.63 -8.55
C ILE A 360 0.36 -27.61 -7.36
N GLN A 361 0.42 -28.66 -6.54
CA GLN A 361 1.37 -28.74 -5.44
C GLN A 361 2.82 -28.69 -5.90
N ARG A 362 3.19 -29.45 -6.95
CA ARG A 362 4.56 -29.43 -7.49
C ARG A 362 4.93 -28.05 -8.02
N GLN A 363 4.02 -27.40 -8.76
CA GLN A 363 4.24 -26.05 -9.26
C GLN A 363 4.41 -25.06 -8.11
N ARG A 364 3.50 -25.06 -7.12
CA ARG A 364 3.60 -24.21 -5.93
C ARG A 364 4.92 -24.39 -5.18
N MET A 365 5.33 -25.63 -4.94
CA MET A 365 6.62 -25.93 -4.29
C MET A 365 7.80 -25.45 -5.13
N ALA A 366 7.75 -25.59 -6.47
CA ALA A 366 8.79 -25.10 -7.35
C ALA A 366 8.90 -23.57 -7.29
N PHE A 367 7.77 -22.85 -7.33
CA PHE A 367 7.76 -21.40 -7.18
C PHE A 367 8.22 -20.94 -5.80
N ALA A 368 7.73 -21.56 -4.72
CA ALA A 368 8.17 -21.25 -3.36
C ALA A 368 9.69 -21.46 -3.18
N ARG A 369 10.27 -22.50 -3.79
CA ARG A 369 11.73 -22.70 -3.81
C ARG A 369 12.48 -21.62 -4.59
N ARG A 370 11.93 -21.14 -5.72
CA ARG A 370 12.51 -20.01 -6.46
C ARG A 370 12.48 -18.73 -5.64
N THR A 371 11.34 -18.42 -5.02
CA THR A 371 11.20 -17.30 -4.07
C THR A 371 12.21 -17.43 -2.94
N PHE A 372 12.36 -18.63 -2.37
CA PHE A 372 13.31 -18.87 -1.29
C PHE A 372 14.76 -18.61 -1.73
N LYS A 373 15.13 -19.09 -2.92
CA LYS A 373 16.44 -18.86 -3.50
C LYS A 373 16.68 -17.37 -3.77
N ALA A 374 15.69 -16.66 -4.32
CA ALA A 374 15.78 -15.23 -4.61
C ALA A 374 16.02 -14.40 -3.33
N LEU A 375 15.30 -14.71 -2.24
CA LEU A 375 15.52 -14.09 -0.95
C LEU A 375 16.89 -14.43 -0.35
N ALA A 376 17.35 -15.67 -0.53
CA ALA A 376 18.65 -16.12 -0.02
C ALA A 376 19.86 -15.56 -0.77
N THR A 377 19.66 -14.97 -1.95
CA THR A 377 20.72 -14.32 -2.76
C THR A 377 20.51 -12.82 -2.91
N LEU A 378 19.57 -12.24 -2.15
CA LEU A 378 19.19 -10.83 -2.28
C LEU A 378 20.35 -9.90 -1.89
N ASP A 379 21.09 -10.24 -0.84
CA ASP A 379 22.34 -9.57 -0.42
C ASP A 379 23.32 -9.38 -1.59
N ARG A 380 23.58 -10.44 -2.36
CA ARG A 380 24.49 -10.42 -3.50
C ARG A 380 23.97 -9.55 -4.64
N HIS A 381 22.66 -9.58 -4.89
CA HIS A 381 22.04 -8.76 -5.92
C HIS A 381 22.06 -7.27 -5.56
N VAL A 382 21.81 -6.94 -4.29
CA VAL A 382 21.92 -5.58 -3.77
C VAL A 382 23.37 -5.10 -3.86
N ALA A 383 24.35 -5.89 -3.40
CA ALA A 383 25.77 -5.55 -3.49
C ALA A 383 26.22 -5.28 -4.94
N ALA A 384 25.92 -6.19 -5.87
CA ALA A 384 26.25 -6.02 -7.28
C ALA A 384 25.58 -4.80 -7.92
N THR A 385 24.36 -4.44 -7.48
CA THR A 385 23.68 -3.24 -7.95
C THR A 385 24.33 -1.97 -7.41
N CYS A 386 24.78 -1.99 -6.15
CA CYS A 386 25.55 -0.88 -5.59
C CYS A 386 26.84 -0.66 -6.38
N GLU A 387 27.59 -1.73 -6.68
CA GLU A 387 28.81 -1.67 -7.51
C GLU A 387 28.49 -1.09 -8.90
N GLU A 388 27.49 -1.64 -9.60
CA GLU A 388 27.14 -1.22 -10.96
C GLU A 388 26.66 0.24 -11.04
N HIS A 389 25.79 0.68 -10.11
CA HIS A 389 25.05 1.94 -10.25
C HIS A 389 25.67 3.10 -9.47
N LEU A 390 26.46 2.85 -8.42
CA LEU A 390 27.07 3.93 -7.62
C LEU A 390 28.50 4.24 -8.07
N GLU A 391 29.23 3.30 -8.67
CA GLU A 391 30.54 3.59 -9.27
C GLU A 391 30.43 4.49 -10.49
N GLN A 392 29.35 4.37 -11.29
CA GLN A 392 29.14 5.20 -12.49
C GLN A 392 28.82 6.67 -12.18
N THR A 393 28.36 6.97 -10.96
CA THR A 393 28.03 8.34 -10.52
C THR A 393 29.16 9.06 -9.82
N LEU A 394 30.30 8.41 -9.57
CA LEU A 394 31.52 9.16 -9.25
C LEU A 394 31.90 9.88 -10.53
N PRO A 395 31.74 11.22 -10.59
CA PRO A 395 32.24 11.97 -11.73
C PRO A 395 33.71 11.57 -11.85
N GLY A 396 34.15 11.21 -13.05
CA GLY A 396 35.58 11.24 -13.32
C GLY A 396 36.09 12.55 -12.75
N ASP A 397 37.09 12.46 -11.88
CA ASP A 397 37.98 13.56 -11.57
C ASP A 397 38.60 13.99 -12.90
N ASP A 398 37.83 14.65 -13.77
CA ASP A 398 38.31 15.56 -14.80
C ASP A 398 38.75 16.82 -14.04
N TRP A 399 39.75 16.66 -13.18
CA TRP A 399 40.67 17.71 -12.79
C TRP A 399 41.80 17.73 -13.82
N ASP A 400 41.46 17.92 -15.09
CA ASP A 400 42.43 18.34 -16.10
C ASP A 400 42.38 19.87 -16.22
N GLU A 401 43.36 20.47 -15.53
CA GLU A 401 44.06 21.77 -15.73
C GLU A 401 43.28 23.10 -15.81
#